data_AF-A0A163DRG6-F1
#
_entry.id   AF-A0A163DRG6-F1
#
_cell.length_a   1.000
_cell.length_b   1.000
_cell.length_c   1.000
_cell.angle_alpha   90.00
_cell.angle_beta   90.00
_cell.angle_gamma   90.00
#
_symmetry.space_group_name_H-M   'P 1'
#
loop_
_entity.id
_entity.type
_entity.pdbx_description
1 polymer ?
#
loop_
_entity_poly.entity_id
_entity_poly.type
_entity_poly.pdbx_seq_one_letter_code
_entity_poly.pdbx_strand_id
1 'polypeptide(L)'
;MSDILNKILATKREEVASAKLKTPLAAVRAEAEARRDARDFIGAIRAKHAAGAAAVIAEVKKASPSKGVIRADFDPAAIAASYEAGGAACLSVLTDAPYFQGSPDYLQAARDACALPALRKDFMVDAYQVYEARAMGADAILLIAAALPLAQMQDFEALARELGLAVLVEVHNAEELDAALQLQTPLVGVNNRNLRTFDVSLQTTLDLLPRIGDGRIVVTESGILKPEDVALMRDHAVHTFLVGEAFMRETDPGAALKRFFG
;
A
#
# COMPACT_ATOMS: atom_id res chain seq x y z
N MET A 1 10.15 -15.07 -11.32
CA MET A 1 10.19 -13.79 -10.59
C MET A 1 11.25 -12.86 -11.19
N SER A 2 11.08 -11.54 -11.11
CA SER A 2 12.09 -10.57 -11.60
C SER A 2 13.34 -10.61 -10.71
N ASP A 3 14.49 -10.25 -11.28
CA ASP A 3 15.77 -10.24 -10.54
C ASP A 3 15.70 -9.27 -9.33
N ILE A 4 15.07 -8.11 -9.51
CA ILE A 4 14.92 -7.12 -8.44
C ILE A 4 13.98 -7.57 -7.31
N LEU A 5 12.83 -8.17 -7.63
CA LEU A 5 11.90 -8.63 -6.59
C LEU A 5 12.55 -9.74 -5.76
N ASN A 6 13.21 -10.70 -6.41
CA ASN A 6 13.96 -11.74 -5.71
C ASN A 6 15.02 -11.17 -4.78
N LYS A 7 15.77 -10.16 -5.24
CA LYS A 7 16.78 -9.47 -4.44
C LYS A 7 16.15 -8.78 -3.22
N ILE A 8 15.05 -8.07 -3.41
CA ILE A 8 14.30 -7.42 -2.31
C ILE A 8 13.83 -8.46 -1.29
N LEU A 9 13.22 -9.56 -1.74
CA LEU A 9 12.73 -10.62 -0.86
C LEU A 9 13.86 -11.35 -0.12
N ALA A 10 15.04 -11.50 -0.74
CA ALA A 10 16.22 -12.05 -0.08
C ALA A 10 16.70 -11.13 1.06
N THR A 11 16.89 -9.83 0.77
CA THR A 11 17.23 -8.82 1.78
C THR A 11 16.20 -8.81 2.91
N LYS A 12 14.91 -8.87 2.58
CA LYS A 12 13.85 -8.83 3.59
C LYS A 12 13.89 -10.02 4.56
N ARG A 13 14.24 -11.21 4.08
CA ARG A 13 14.40 -12.38 4.96
C ARG A 13 15.56 -12.20 5.95
N GLU A 14 16.66 -11.59 5.51
CA GLU A 14 17.80 -11.25 6.38
C GLU A 14 17.43 -10.17 7.41
N GLU A 15 16.68 -9.14 6.98
CA GLU A 15 16.15 -8.10 7.87
C GLU A 15 15.23 -8.69 8.94
N VAL A 16 14.29 -9.56 8.56
CA VAL A 16 13.38 -10.23 9.50
C VAL A 16 14.16 -11.12 10.48
N ALA A 17 15.13 -11.90 9.99
CA ALA A 17 15.96 -12.74 10.86
C ALA A 17 16.72 -11.87 11.89
N SER A 18 17.26 -10.73 11.45
CA SER A 18 17.95 -9.78 12.32
C SER A 18 17.00 -9.09 13.31
N ALA A 19 15.79 -8.73 12.87
CA ALA A 19 14.77 -8.12 13.70
C ALA A 19 14.32 -9.06 14.82
N LYS A 20 14.07 -10.34 14.50
CA LYS A 20 13.71 -11.38 15.48
C LYS A 20 14.77 -11.59 16.57
N LEU A 21 16.05 -11.36 16.27
CA LEU A 21 17.13 -11.42 17.26
C LEU A 21 17.14 -10.20 18.20
N LYS A 22 16.73 -9.03 17.71
CA LYS A 22 16.65 -7.79 18.49
C LYS A 22 15.38 -7.73 19.33
N THR A 23 14.25 -8.04 18.70
CA THR A 23 12.92 -8.08 19.31
C THR A 23 12.31 -9.44 19.03
N PRO A 24 12.29 -10.36 20.02
CA PRO A 24 11.71 -11.68 19.83
C PRO A 24 10.23 -11.62 19.45
N LEU A 25 9.74 -12.63 18.72
CA LEU A 25 8.35 -12.71 18.26
C LEU A 25 7.32 -12.48 19.39
N ALA A 26 7.58 -13.03 20.58
CA ALA A 26 6.69 -12.87 21.73
C ALA A 26 6.52 -11.41 22.17
N ALA A 27 7.59 -10.60 22.09
CA ALA A 27 7.57 -9.20 22.46
C ALA A 27 6.78 -8.36 21.45
N VAL A 28 7.10 -8.47 20.15
CA VAL A 28 6.38 -7.74 19.10
C VAL A 28 4.90 -8.14 19.02
N ARG A 29 4.60 -9.42 19.28
CA ARG A 29 3.23 -9.93 19.37
C ARG A 29 2.47 -9.27 20.52
N ALA A 30 3.06 -9.22 21.70
CA ALA A 30 2.43 -8.59 22.86
C ALA A 30 2.15 -7.10 22.61
N GLU A 31 3.08 -6.38 21.98
CA GLU A 31 2.89 -4.98 21.58
C GLU A 31 1.73 -4.82 20.58
N ALA A 32 1.72 -5.65 19.53
CA ALA A 32 0.66 -5.66 18.52
C ALA A 32 -0.72 -5.93 19.12
N GLU A 33 -0.83 -6.96 19.98
CA GLU A 33 -2.07 -7.37 20.64
C GLU A 33 -2.54 -6.37 21.72
N ALA A 34 -1.65 -5.52 22.24
CA ALA A 34 -2.00 -4.48 23.21
C ALA A 34 -2.61 -3.23 22.56
N ARG A 35 -2.38 -3.00 21.25
CA ARG A 35 -2.87 -1.82 20.52
C ARG A 35 -4.39 -1.79 20.40
N ARG A 36 -4.99 -0.62 20.66
CA ARG A 36 -6.45 -0.38 20.61
C ARG A 36 -6.87 0.74 19.65
N ASP A 37 -5.91 1.34 18.97
CA ASP A 37 -6.04 2.58 18.20
C ASP A 37 -6.26 2.34 16.69
N ALA A 38 -6.85 1.21 16.31
CA ALA A 38 -7.07 0.88 14.89
C ALA A 38 -7.98 1.91 14.22
N ARG A 39 -7.58 2.40 13.04
CA ARG A 39 -8.42 3.23 12.16
C ARG A 39 -8.97 2.34 11.05
N ASP A 40 -10.24 2.52 10.69
CA ASP A 40 -10.90 1.67 9.69
C ASP A 40 -10.45 2.02 8.26
N PHE A 41 -9.41 1.35 7.77
CA PHE A 41 -8.84 1.56 6.43
C PHE A 41 -9.85 1.29 5.30
N ILE A 42 -10.65 0.22 5.41
CA ILE A 42 -11.65 -0.13 4.40
C ILE A 42 -12.86 0.81 4.50
N GLY A 43 -13.27 1.16 5.72
CA GLY A 43 -14.33 2.13 5.99
C GLY A 43 -14.03 3.50 5.41
N ALA A 44 -12.80 4.00 5.53
CA ALA A 44 -12.39 5.27 4.94
C ALA A 44 -12.52 5.29 3.41
N ILE A 45 -12.16 4.19 2.74
CA ILE A 45 -12.34 4.02 1.29
C ILE A 45 -13.83 4.01 0.93
N ARG A 46 -14.63 3.20 1.63
CA ARG A 46 -16.09 3.09 1.40
C ARG A 46 -16.80 4.42 1.63
N ALA A 47 -16.37 5.22 2.60
CA ALA A 47 -16.94 6.53 2.85
C ALA A 47 -16.75 7.48 1.66
N LYS A 48 -15.60 7.44 0.98
CA LYS A 48 -15.38 8.21 -0.26
C LYS A 48 -16.29 7.73 -1.39
N HIS A 49 -16.40 6.40 -1.58
CA HIS A 49 -17.30 5.84 -2.60
C HIS A 49 -18.76 6.21 -2.35
N ALA A 50 -19.24 6.15 -1.11
CA ALA A 50 -20.59 6.55 -0.72
C ALA A 50 -20.88 8.03 -1.02
N ALA A 51 -19.85 8.88 -0.99
CA ALA A 51 -19.93 10.29 -1.37
C ALA A 51 -19.75 10.53 -2.89
N GLY A 52 -19.62 9.48 -3.71
CA GLY A 52 -19.33 9.58 -5.15
C GLY A 52 -17.91 10.05 -5.49
N ALA A 53 -17.05 10.19 -4.48
CA ALA A 53 -15.68 10.67 -4.62
C ALA A 53 -14.69 9.54 -4.93
N ALA A 54 -13.54 9.90 -5.49
CA ALA A 54 -12.42 8.97 -5.61
C ALA A 54 -11.81 8.69 -4.23
N ALA A 55 -11.52 7.43 -3.94
CA ALA A 55 -10.76 7.04 -2.76
C ALA A 55 -9.27 7.00 -3.10
N VAL A 56 -8.50 7.98 -2.63
CA VAL A 56 -7.05 8.06 -2.88
C VAL A 56 -6.29 7.56 -1.65
N ILE A 57 -5.54 6.47 -1.83
CA ILE A 57 -4.50 6.01 -0.91
C ILE A 57 -3.23 6.78 -1.31
N ALA A 58 -2.94 7.86 -0.59
CA ALA A 58 -1.84 8.76 -0.92
C ALA A 58 -0.52 8.22 -0.37
N GLU A 59 0.46 8.01 -1.25
CA GLU A 59 1.70 7.32 -0.89
C GLU A 59 2.81 8.31 -0.49
N VAL A 60 3.38 8.08 0.69
CA VAL A 60 4.52 8.78 1.27
C VAL A 60 5.79 8.02 0.90
N LYS A 61 6.46 8.45 -0.18
CA LYS A 61 7.58 7.73 -0.80
C LYS A 61 8.78 8.64 -1.09
N LYS A 62 9.90 8.36 -0.44
CA LYS A 62 11.15 9.14 -0.60
C LYS A 62 11.89 8.80 -1.89
N ALA A 63 12.07 7.51 -2.15
CA ALA A 63 12.83 7.01 -3.30
C ALA A 63 12.17 5.77 -3.92
N SER A 64 12.67 5.33 -5.07
CA SER A 64 12.35 4.02 -5.65
C SER A 64 13.53 3.46 -6.42
N PRO A 65 13.62 2.12 -6.62
CA PRO A 65 14.70 1.51 -7.41
C PRO A 65 14.81 2.08 -8.82
N SER A 66 13.68 2.40 -9.44
CA SER A 66 13.62 2.87 -10.83
C SER A 66 13.92 4.36 -11.03
N LYS A 67 13.78 5.19 -9.99
CA LYS A 67 13.86 6.67 -10.10
C LYS A 67 14.87 7.31 -9.16
N GLY A 68 15.50 6.54 -8.27
CA GLY A 68 16.31 7.09 -7.19
C GLY A 68 15.47 7.93 -6.23
N VAL A 69 16.06 8.98 -5.67
CA VAL A 69 15.37 9.93 -4.79
C VAL A 69 14.33 10.72 -5.59
N ILE A 70 13.07 10.63 -5.16
CA ILE A 70 11.93 11.35 -5.75
C ILE A 70 11.76 12.70 -5.06
N ARG A 71 11.90 12.72 -3.73
CA ARG A 71 11.79 13.92 -2.90
C ARG A 71 12.96 14.00 -1.91
N ALA A 72 13.84 14.98 -2.11
CA ALA A 72 15.02 15.16 -1.27
C ALA A 72 14.63 15.64 0.15
N ASP A 73 13.88 16.75 0.21
CA ASP A 73 13.29 17.27 1.43
C ASP A 73 12.03 16.49 1.80
N PHE A 74 12.16 15.61 2.79
CA PHE A 74 11.19 14.56 3.06
C PHE A 74 10.79 14.56 4.53
N ASP A 75 9.68 15.22 4.83
CA ASP A 75 9.02 15.23 6.12
C ASP A 75 7.69 14.43 6.03
N PRO A 76 7.66 13.18 6.54
CA PRO A 76 6.47 12.34 6.48
C PRO A 76 5.25 12.95 7.16
N ALA A 77 5.44 13.69 8.26
CA ALA A 77 4.36 14.29 9.03
C ALA A 77 3.71 15.45 8.24
N ALA A 78 4.53 16.35 7.71
CA ALA A 78 4.05 17.46 6.88
C ALA A 78 3.37 16.96 5.59
N ILE A 79 3.93 15.92 4.96
CA ILE A 79 3.35 15.29 3.77
C ILE A 79 1.98 14.67 4.09
N ALA A 80 1.86 13.94 5.20
CA ALA A 80 0.62 13.30 5.62
C ALA A 80 -0.49 14.33 5.92
N ALA A 81 -0.17 15.39 6.67
CA ALA A 81 -1.10 16.48 6.94
C ALA A 81 -1.55 17.18 5.64
N SER A 82 -0.63 17.38 4.70
CA SER A 82 -0.94 17.92 3.37
C SER A 82 -1.89 16.99 2.59
N TYR A 83 -1.66 15.67 2.60
CA TYR A 83 -2.57 14.71 1.95
C TYR A 83 -3.97 14.68 2.57
N GLU A 84 -4.08 14.77 3.90
CA GLU A 84 -5.37 14.87 4.58
C GLU A 84 -6.13 16.13 4.14
N ALA A 85 -5.47 17.29 4.16
CA ALA A 85 -6.04 18.55 3.69
C ALA A 85 -6.41 18.51 2.19
N GLY A 86 -5.65 17.76 1.40
CA GLY A 86 -5.93 17.49 -0.02
C GLY A 86 -7.14 16.58 -0.26
N GLY A 87 -7.59 15.86 0.78
CA GLY A 87 -8.76 14.99 0.71
C GLY A 87 -8.46 13.52 0.43
N ALA A 88 -7.25 13.04 0.75
CA ALA A 88 -6.93 11.61 0.72
C ALA A 88 -7.92 10.78 1.57
N ALA A 89 -8.07 9.50 1.21
CA ALA A 89 -8.86 8.53 1.97
C ALA A 89 -7.99 7.82 3.00
N CYS A 90 -6.79 7.42 2.60
CA CYS A 90 -5.84 6.68 3.40
C CYS A 90 -4.42 7.13 3.05
N LEU A 91 -3.46 6.74 3.87
CA LEU A 91 -2.03 6.82 3.57
C LEU A 91 -1.48 5.45 3.15
N SER A 92 -0.44 5.47 2.32
CA SER A 92 0.48 4.35 2.11
C SER A 92 1.88 4.83 2.46
N VAL A 93 2.58 4.17 3.38
CA VAL A 93 3.91 4.62 3.81
C VAL A 93 4.93 3.51 3.55
N LEU A 94 5.98 3.85 2.81
CA LEU A 94 7.08 2.93 2.53
C LEU A 94 7.91 2.74 3.79
N THR A 95 8.04 1.50 4.25
CA THR A 95 8.91 1.15 5.39
C THR A 95 10.18 0.41 4.98
N ASP A 96 10.32 0.05 3.70
CA ASP A 96 11.54 -0.56 3.17
C ASP A 96 12.68 0.47 3.05
N ALA A 97 13.74 0.27 3.82
CA ALA A 97 14.89 1.17 3.83
C ALA A 97 15.83 1.00 2.63
N PRO A 98 16.29 -0.22 2.25
CA PRO A 98 17.35 -0.34 1.24
C PRO A 98 16.95 0.10 -0.16
N TYR A 99 15.69 -0.11 -0.55
CA TYR A 99 15.23 0.10 -1.93
C TYR A 99 14.37 1.35 -2.09
N PHE A 100 13.65 1.75 -1.04
CA PHE A 100 12.73 2.91 -1.08
C PHE A 100 13.15 4.05 -0.15
N GLN A 101 14.22 3.88 0.63
CA GLN A 101 14.64 4.81 1.69
C GLN A 101 13.48 5.14 2.65
N GLY A 102 12.64 4.15 2.93
CA GLY A 102 11.57 4.19 3.91
C GLY A 102 12.05 3.91 5.33
N SER A 103 11.12 4.00 6.29
CA SER A 103 11.38 3.68 7.70
C SER A 103 10.07 3.39 8.45
N PRO A 104 10.05 2.47 9.43
CA PRO A 104 8.96 2.36 10.40
C PRO A 104 8.63 3.67 11.12
N ASP A 105 9.62 4.54 11.34
CA ASP A 105 9.43 5.84 11.99
C ASP A 105 8.64 6.80 11.09
N TYR A 106 8.77 6.67 9.76
CA TYR A 106 7.99 7.48 8.83
C TYR A 106 6.51 7.11 8.85
N LEU A 107 6.19 5.82 9.03
CA LEU A 107 4.81 5.38 9.17
C LEU A 107 4.19 5.96 10.45
N GLN A 108 4.91 5.87 11.57
CA GLN A 108 4.49 6.46 12.85
C GLN A 108 4.26 7.97 12.71
N ALA A 109 5.28 8.70 12.25
CA ALA A 109 5.22 10.16 12.10
C ALA A 109 4.10 10.62 11.14
N ALA A 110 3.92 9.95 10.00
CA ALA A 110 2.86 10.27 9.05
C ALA A 110 1.46 10.01 9.64
N ARG A 111 1.29 8.87 10.33
CA ARG A 111 0.00 8.50 10.91
C ARG A 111 -0.37 9.38 12.10
N ASP A 112 0.59 9.77 12.92
CA ASP A 112 0.36 10.63 14.09
C ASP A 112 0.04 12.08 13.71
N ALA A 113 0.46 12.52 12.53
CA ALA A 113 0.24 13.87 12.02
C ALA A 113 -1.15 14.13 11.40
N CYS A 114 -1.99 13.10 11.25
CA CYS A 114 -3.32 13.20 10.64
C CYS A 114 -4.29 12.16 11.23
N ALA A 115 -5.57 12.18 10.82
CA ALA A 115 -6.58 11.20 11.22
C ALA A 115 -6.74 10.03 10.22
N LEU A 116 -6.04 10.05 9.08
CA LEU A 116 -6.16 9.03 8.04
C LEU A 116 -5.62 7.66 8.50
N PRO A 117 -6.24 6.54 8.10
CA PRO A 117 -5.67 5.21 8.30
C PRO A 117 -4.45 4.99 7.38
N ALA A 118 -3.46 4.23 7.84
CA ALA A 118 -2.18 4.06 7.15
C ALA A 118 -1.87 2.59 6.80
N LEU A 119 -1.54 2.35 5.52
CA LEU A 119 -1.01 1.09 5.00
C LEU A 119 0.52 1.06 5.22
N ARG A 120 1.03 -0.04 5.79
CA ARG A 120 2.44 -0.39 5.70
C ARG A 120 2.74 -0.93 4.30
N LYS A 121 3.39 -0.12 3.45
CA LYS A 121 3.85 -0.55 2.13
C LYS A 121 5.28 -1.09 2.24
N ASP A 122 5.38 -2.41 2.26
CA ASP A 122 6.63 -3.15 2.40
C ASP A 122 6.44 -4.58 1.86
N PHE A 123 7.52 -5.35 1.78
CA PHE A 123 7.51 -6.71 1.25
C PHE A 123 7.30 -7.70 2.39
N MET A 124 6.10 -8.26 2.52
CA MET A 124 5.81 -9.26 3.56
C MET A 124 6.40 -10.61 3.14
N VAL A 125 7.23 -11.20 4.00
CA VAL A 125 7.81 -12.56 3.81
C VAL A 125 7.66 -13.45 5.04
N ASP A 126 7.26 -12.89 6.19
CA ASP A 126 7.16 -13.58 7.47
C ASP A 126 6.04 -12.99 8.35
N ALA A 127 5.34 -13.84 9.12
CA ALA A 127 4.28 -13.44 10.04
C ALA A 127 4.74 -12.43 11.10
N TYR A 128 6.03 -12.43 11.46
CA TYR A 128 6.64 -11.41 12.32
C TYR A 128 6.34 -9.99 11.83
N GLN A 129 6.39 -9.76 10.51
CA GLN A 129 6.15 -8.44 9.95
C GLN A 129 4.68 -8.00 10.06
N VAL A 130 3.74 -8.94 10.16
CA VAL A 130 2.32 -8.63 10.37
C VAL A 130 2.10 -8.11 11.80
N TYR A 131 2.71 -8.76 12.80
CA TYR A 131 2.74 -8.24 14.18
C TYR A 131 3.48 -6.89 14.24
N GLU A 132 4.64 -6.79 13.60
CA GLU A 132 5.43 -5.56 13.57
C GLU A 132 4.65 -4.39 12.95
N ALA A 133 3.89 -4.64 11.87
CA ALA A 133 3.04 -3.63 11.24
C ALA A 133 1.99 -3.10 12.22
N ARG A 134 1.33 -3.99 12.97
CA ARG A 134 0.36 -3.59 13.99
C ARG A 134 1.02 -2.84 15.15
N ALA A 135 2.16 -3.35 15.65
CA ALA A 135 2.89 -2.74 16.76
C ALA A 135 3.32 -1.29 16.43
N MET A 136 3.79 -1.04 15.20
CA MET A 136 4.29 0.27 14.80
C MET A 136 3.18 1.30 14.50
N GLY A 137 1.99 0.91 14.07
CA GLY A 137 1.08 1.95 13.58
C GLY A 137 -0.01 1.48 12.67
N ALA A 138 0.29 0.50 11.84
CA ALA A 138 -0.43 0.29 10.61
C ALA A 138 -1.89 -0.11 10.87
N ASP A 139 -2.74 0.33 9.94
CA ASP A 139 -4.14 -0.02 9.85
C ASP A 139 -4.37 -1.02 8.69
N ALA A 140 -3.39 -1.17 7.80
CA ALA A 140 -3.39 -2.16 6.74
C ALA A 140 -1.98 -2.68 6.41
N ILE A 141 -1.91 -3.86 5.81
CA ILE A 141 -0.68 -4.44 5.23
C ILE A 141 -0.85 -4.73 3.74
N LEU A 142 0.28 -4.81 3.03
CA LEU A 142 0.37 -5.21 1.64
C LEU A 142 0.76 -6.69 1.53
N LEU A 143 0.03 -7.46 0.74
CA LEU A 143 0.44 -8.81 0.30
C LEU A 143 0.66 -8.78 -1.21
N ILE A 144 1.82 -9.23 -1.68
CA ILE A 144 2.16 -9.21 -3.11
C ILE A 144 2.05 -10.66 -3.64
N ALA A 145 1.09 -10.91 -4.52
CA ALA A 145 0.84 -12.26 -5.05
C ALA A 145 2.05 -12.83 -5.81
N ALA A 146 2.83 -11.97 -6.48
CA ALA A 146 4.09 -12.36 -7.13
C ALA A 146 5.19 -12.80 -6.15
N ALA A 147 5.07 -12.50 -4.85
CA ALA A 147 6.08 -12.75 -3.82
C ALA A 147 5.71 -13.89 -2.87
N LEU A 148 4.43 -14.24 -2.79
CA LEU A 148 3.88 -15.12 -1.77
C LEU A 148 3.09 -16.28 -2.40
N PRO A 149 3.34 -17.54 -2.00
CA PRO A 149 2.42 -18.63 -2.30
C PRO A 149 1.04 -18.35 -1.70
N LEU A 150 -0.02 -18.88 -2.34
CA LEU A 150 -1.40 -18.69 -1.89
C LEU A 150 -1.62 -19.02 -0.39
N ALA A 151 -1.11 -20.17 0.06
CA ALA A 151 -1.23 -20.58 1.46
C ALA A 151 -0.64 -19.54 2.43
N GLN A 152 0.50 -18.96 2.08
CA GLN A 152 1.14 -17.93 2.90
C GLN A 152 0.35 -16.62 2.90
N MET A 153 -0.26 -16.23 1.77
CA MET A 153 -1.17 -15.09 1.72
C MET A 153 -2.40 -15.29 2.61
N GLN A 154 -2.97 -16.50 2.62
CA GLN A 154 -4.12 -16.84 3.48
C GLN A 154 -3.75 -16.81 4.96
N ASP A 155 -2.58 -17.34 5.34
CA ASP A 155 -2.08 -17.30 6.71
C ASP A 155 -1.85 -15.85 7.18
N PHE A 156 -1.24 -15.01 6.33
CA PHE A 156 -0.99 -13.61 6.66
C PHE A 156 -2.28 -12.79 6.71
N GLU A 157 -3.25 -13.06 5.84
CA GLU A 157 -4.57 -12.43 5.89
C GLU A 157 -5.32 -12.80 7.18
N ALA A 158 -5.31 -14.08 7.56
CA ALA A 158 -5.96 -14.53 8.78
C ALA A 158 -5.37 -13.83 10.00
N LEU A 159 -4.05 -13.76 10.08
CA LEU A 159 -3.34 -13.06 11.16
C LEU A 159 -3.60 -11.54 11.14
N ALA A 160 -3.58 -10.91 9.97
CA ALA A 160 -3.88 -9.49 9.84
C ALA A 160 -5.28 -9.18 10.38
N ARG A 161 -6.27 -10.01 10.05
CA ARG A 161 -7.65 -9.88 10.53
C ARG A 161 -7.76 -10.04 12.05
N GLU A 162 -7.04 -11.00 12.64
CA GLU A 162 -6.98 -11.17 14.11
C GLU A 162 -6.43 -9.92 14.80
N LEU A 163 -5.49 -9.22 14.18
CA LEU A 163 -4.89 -7.99 14.67
C LEU A 163 -5.68 -6.71 14.29
N GLY A 164 -6.80 -6.85 13.60
CA GLY A 164 -7.61 -5.72 13.13
C GLY A 164 -6.93 -4.88 12.04
N LEU A 165 -6.06 -5.49 11.23
CA LEU A 165 -5.45 -4.90 10.05
C LEU A 165 -6.27 -5.24 8.80
N ALA A 166 -6.48 -4.25 7.93
CA ALA A 166 -6.93 -4.50 6.57
C ALA A 166 -5.79 -5.10 5.73
N VAL A 167 -6.13 -5.74 4.62
CA VAL A 167 -5.18 -6.36 3.70
C VAL A 167 -5.41 -5.81 2.31
N LEU A 168 -4.38 -5.23 1.68
CA LEU A 168 -4.38 -4.95 0.24
C LEU A 168 -3.57 -6.05 -0.45
N VAL A 169 -4.21 -6.86 -1.30
CA VAL A 169 -3.49 -7.84 -2.13
C VAL A 169 -3.16 -7.24 -3.49
N GLU A 170 -1.87 -7.16 -3.82
CA GLU A 170 -1.33 -6.59 -5.06
C GLU A 170 -1.08 -7.69 -6.10
N VAL A 171 -1.58 -7.48 -7.31
CA VAL A 171 -1.46 -8.38 -8.47
C VAL A 171 -1.03 -7.63 -9.73
N HIS A 172 -0.43 -8.35 -10.67
CA HIS A 172 0.09 -7.81 -11.93
C HIS A 172 -0.45 -8.51 -13.18
N ASN A 173 -1.09 -9.66 -13.02
CA ASN A 173 -1.59 -10.48 -14.12
C ASN A 173 -2.74 -11.39 -13.66
N ALA A 174 -3.31 -12.14 -14.61
CA ALA A 174 -4.46 -13.01 -14.41
C ALA A 174 -4.19 -14.17 -13.44
N GLU A 175 -2.99 -14.77 -13.48
CA GLU A 175 -2.62 -15.89 -12.59
C GLU A 175 -2.52 -15.43 -11.13
N GLU A 176 -1.85 -14.29 -10.91
CA GLU A 176 -1.78 -13.65 -9.60
C GLU A 176 -3.17 -13.25 -9.08
N LEU A 177 -4.03 -12.75 -9.97
CA LEU A 177 -5.42 -12.43 -9.64
C LEU A 177 -6.23 -13.66 -9.23
N ASP A 178 -6.08 -14.79 -9.94
CA ASP A 178 -6.78 -16.03 -9.60
C ASP A 178 -6.44 -16.52 -8.19
N ALA A 179 -5.17 -16.36 -7.76
CA ALA A 179 -4.77 -16.62 -6.38
C ALA A 179 -5.33 -15.57 -5.40
N ALA A 180 -5.23 -14.27 -5.73
CA ALA A 180 -5.70 -13.19 -4.87
C ALA A 180 -7.22 -13.26 -4.60
N LEU A 181 -8.02 -13.71 -5.57
CA LEU A 181 -9.47 -13.86 -5.41
C LEU A 181 -9.88 -14.97 -4.43
N GLN A 182 -8.95 -15.84 -4.01
CA GLN A 182 -9.17 -16.82 -2.94
C GLN A 182 -9.04 -16.22 -1.53
N LEU A 183 -8.60 -14.96 -1.41
CA LEU A 183 -8.53 -14.22 -0.16
C LEU A 183 -9.89 -13.58 0.19
N GLN A 184 -10.10 -13.30 1.47
CA GLN A 184 -11.34 -12.71 2.00
C GLN A 184 -11.37 -11.18 1.88
N THR A 185 -10.22 -10.53 1.72
CA THR A 185 -10.10 -9.07 1.71
C THR A 185 -10.90 -8.46 0.56
N PRO A 186 -11.65 -7.36 0.80
CA PRO A 186 -12.32 -6.68 -0.30
C PRO A 186 -11.32 -5.94 -1.21
N LEU A 187 -10.08 -5.68 -0.79
CA LEU A 187 -9.16 -4.81 -1.52
C LEU A 187 -8.27 -5.61 -2.48
N VAL A 188 -8.42 -5.38 -3.78
CA VAL A 188 -7.55 -5.96 -4.83
C VAL A 188 -6.80 -4.82 -5.52
N GLY A 189 -5.50 -4.75 -5.26
CA GLY A 189 -4.56 -3.84 -5.89
C GLY A 189 -4.10 -4.37 -7.25
N VAL A 190 -4.30 -3.60 -8.32
CA VAL A 190 -3.73 -3.90 -9.63
C VAL A 190 -2.60 -2.93 -9.90
N ASN A 191 -1.37 -3.44 -9.89
CA ASN A 191 -0.20 -2.62 -10.12
C ASN A 191 0.15 -2.56 -11.61
N ASN A 192 -0.07 -1.39 -12.20
CA ASN A 192 0.16 -1.12 -13.62
C ASN A 192 1.65 -1.13 -13.99
N ARG A 193 2.57 -1.17 -13.00
CA ARG A 193 4.01 -1.24 -13.23
C ARG A 193 4.49 -2.69 -13.28
N ASN A 194 5.09 -3.07 -14.39
CA ASN A 194 5.72 -4.37 -14.51
C ASN A 194 6.99 -4.44 -13.64
N LEU A 195 7.06 -5.37 -12.70
CA LEU A 195 8.23 -5.53 -11.79
C LEU A 195 9.50 -6.07 -12.46
N ARG A 196 9.43 -6.47 -13.75
CA ARG A 196 10.58 -6.93 -14.55
C ARG A 196 11.14 -5.83 -15.44
N THR A 197 10.27 -5.11 -16.16
CA THR A 197 10.68 -4.11 -17.14
C THR A 197 10.56 -2.67 -16.64
N PHE A 198 9.80 -2.46 -15.56
CA PHE A 198 9.35 -1.16 -15.05
C PHE A 198 8.45 -0.36 -16.00
N ASP A 199 8.01 -0.97 -17.11
CA ASP A 199 6.99 -0.38 -17.96
C ASP A 199 5.69 -0.21 -17.19
N VAL A 200 4.98 0.89 -17.47
CA VAL A 200 3.73 1.21 -16.80
C VAL A 200 2.64 1.30 -17.84
N SER A 201 1.57 0.52 -17.66
CA SER A 201 0.40 0.55 -18.53
C SER A 201 -0.89 0.46 -17.73
N LEU A 202 -1.72 1.50 -17.84
CA LEU A 202 -3.06 1.53 -17.25
C LEU A 202 -3.96 0.41 -17.80
N GLN A 203 -3.63 -0.10 -19.00
CA GLN A 203 -4.34 -1.23 -19.61
C GLN A 203 -4.30 -2.48 -18.73
N THR A 204 -3.26 -2.66 -17.89
CA THR A 204 -3.20 -3.80 -16.96
C THR A 204 -4.39 -3.83 -16.00
N THR A 205 -4.78 -2.69 -15.42
CA THR A 205 -6.00 -2.60 -14.62
C THR A 205 -7.24 -2.90 -15.44
N LEU A 206 -7.35 -2.29 -16.63
CA LEU A 206 -8.54 -2.43 -17.49
C LEU A 206 -8.75 -3.87 -17.97
N ASP A 207 -7.67 -4.58 -18.31
CA ASP A 207 -7.71 -5.97 -18.78
C ASP A 207 -8.08 -6.96 -17.68
N LEU A 208 -7.69 -6.67 -16.43
CA LEU A 208 -8.00 -7.53 -15.27
C LEU A 208 -9.38 -7.28 -14.69
N LEU A 209 -9.93 -6.07 -14.88
CA LEU A 209 -11.21 -5.66 -14.29
C LEU A 209 -12.36 -6.66 -14.49
N PRO A 210 -12.61 -7.22 -15.70
CA PRO A 210 -13.71 -8.17 -15.91
C PRO A 210 -13.59 -9.46 -15.09
N ARG A 211 -12.38 -9.81 -14.61
CA ARG A 211 -12.13 -11.03 -13.83
C ARG A 211 -12.31 -10.82 -12.32
N ILE A 212 -12.27 -9.56 -11.84
CA ILE A 212 -12.34 -9.25 -10.41
C ILE A 212 -13.78 -9.42 -9.86
N GLY A 213 -14.78 -9.01 -10.63
CA GLY A 213 -16.19 -9.06 -10.26
C GLY A 213 -16.64 -8.01 -9.23
N ASP A 214 -17.95 -7.96 -8.97
CA ASP A 214 -18.60 -6.83 -8.26
C ASP A 214 -18.45 -6.85 -6.73
N GLY A 215 -17.78 -7.85 -6.18
CA GLY A 215 -17.61 -8.03 -4.72
C GLY A 215 -16.33 -7.40 -4.14
N ARG A 216 -15.46 -6.83 -4.98
CA ARG A 216 -14.15 -6.31 -4.58
C ARG A 216 -14.05 -4.81 -4.86
N ILE A 217 -13.23 -4.15 -4.06
CA ILE A 217 -12.76 -2.80 -4.30
C ILE A 217 -11.45 -2.91 -5.08
N VAL A 218 -11.50 -2.51 -6.35
CA VAL A 218 -10.30 -2.39 -7.19
C VAL A 218 -9.53 -1.15 -6.79
N VAL A 219 -8.24 -1.33 -6.49
CA VAL A 219 -7.27 -0.26 -6.24
C VAL A 219 -6.29 -0.25 -7.40
N THR A 220 -6.35 0.74 -8.28
CA THR A 220 -5.35 0.87 -9.35
C THR A 220 -4.09 1.53 -8.81
N GLU A 221 -2.93 0.93 -9.07
CA GLU A 221 -1.64 1.41 -8.57
C GLU A 221 -0.68 1.70 -9.72
N SER A 222 0.17 2.71 -9.56
CA SER A 222 1.12 3.18 -10.58
C SER A 222 0.46 3.76 -11.85
N GLY A 223 1.13 4.75 -12.46
CA GLY A 223 0.74 5.26 -13.79
C GLY A 223 -0.33 6.33 -13.82
N ILE A 224 -0.89 6.72 -12.68
CA ILE A 224 -1.80 7.87 -12.58
C ILE A 224 -0.96 9.15 -12.48
N LEU A 225 -0.85 9.88 -13.58
CA LEU A 225 0.05 11.03 -13.73
C LEU A 225 -0.68 12.36 -13.99
N LYS A 226 -1.97 12.29 -14.34
CA LYS A 226 -2.79 13.47 -14.67
C LYS A 226 -4.29 13.18 -14.50
N PRO A 227 -5.16 14.22 -14.45
CA PRO A 227 -6.61 14.05 -14.27
C PRO A 227 -7.28 13.15 -15.32
N GLU A 228 -6.77 13.12 -16.55
CA GLU A 228 -7.33 12.28 -17.61
C GLU A 228 -7.15 10.78 -17.33
N ASP A 229 -6.07 10.40 -16.62
CA ASP A 229 -5.85 9.02 -16.20
C ASP A 229 -6.86 8.62 -15.11
N VAL A 230 -7.21 9.57 -14.23
CA VAL A 230 -8.25 9.40 -13.21
C VAL A 230 -9.61 9.24 -13.87
N ALA A 231 -9.94 10.09 -14.85
CA ALA A 231 -11.19 10.02 -15.59
C ALA A 231 -11.33 8.66 -16.32
N LEU A 232 -10.30 8.23 -17.04
CA LEU A 232 -10.25 6.93 -17.71
C LEU A 232 -10.62 5.78 -16.76
N MET A 233 -10.04 5.75 -15.57
CA MET A 233 -10.30 4.70 -14.57
C MET A 233 -11.71 4.78 -14.01
N ARG A 234 -12.19 5.99 -13.69
CA ARG A 234 -13.54 6.19 -13.16
C ARG A 234 -14.63 5.85 -14.18
N ASP A 235 -14.39 6.11 -15.46
CA ASP A 235 -15.28 5.74 -16.56
C ASP A 235 -15.40 4.22 -16.71
N HIS A 236 -14.42 3.46 -16.19
CA HIS A 236 -14.43 2.00 -16.08
C HIS A 236 -14.75 1.51 -14.66
N ALA A 237 -15.46 2.32 -13.85
CA ALA A 237 -15.88 1.97 -12.48
C ALA A 237 -14.73 1.68 -11.49
N VAL A 238 -13.50 2.12 -11.79
CA VAL A 238 -12.38 2.07 -10.85
C VAL A 238 -12.32 3.39 -10.07
N HIS A 239 -12.67 3.30 -8.79
CA HIS A 239 -12.84 4.49 -7.93
C HIS A 239 -11.79 4.59 -6.80
N THR A 240 -10.87 3.64 -6.70
CA THR A 240 -9.80 3.65 -5.69
C THR A 240 -8.43 3.63 -6.35
N PHE A 241 -7.53 4.48 -5.85
CA PHE A 241 -6.24 4.75 -6.46
C PHE A 241 -5.15 4.73 -5.39
N LEU A 242 -4.00 4.14 -5.71
CA LEU A 242 -2.77 4.32 -4.92
C LEU A 242 -1.78 5.16 -5.74
N VAL A 243 -1.51 6.38 -5.27
CA VAL A 243 -0.71 7.36 -6.02
C VAL A 243 0.35 7.97 -5.12
N GLY A 244 1.60 7.97 -5.58
CA GLY A 244 2.75 8.52 -4.84
C GLY A 244 3.64 9.41 -5.69
N GLU A 245 4.23 8.85 -6.74
CA GLU A 245 5.29 9.54 -7.52
C GLU A 245 4.85 10.90 -8.07
N ALA A 246 3.61 11.00 -8.57
CA ALA A 246 3.09 12.27 -9.11
C ALA A 246 3.05 13.38 -8.05
N PHE A 247 2.66 13.06 -6.81
CA PHE A 247 2.53 14.05 -5.73
C PHE A 247 3.87 14.37 -5.07
N MET A 248 4.74 13.37 -4.93
CA MET A 248 6.04 13.55 -4.26
C MET A 248 6.98 14.50 -5.01
N ARG A 249 6.77 14.69 -6.32
CA ARG A 249 7.49 15.64 -7.17
C ARG A 249 6.99 17.08 -7.06
N GLU A 250 5.81 17.29 -6.48
CA GLU A 250 5.17 18.59 -6.36
C GLU A 250 5.58 19.25 -5.05
N THR A 251 5.65 20.59 -5.05
CA THR A 251 5.98 21.34 -3.83
C THR A 251 4.99 21.06 -2.71
N ASP A 252 3.69 21.07 -3.03
CA ASP A 252 2.58 20.73 -2.12
C ASP A 252 1.86 19.45 -2.63
N PRO A 253 2.14 18.28 -2.03
CA PRO A 253 1.54 17.00 -2.43
C PRO A 253 0.00 16.99 -2.33
N GLY A 254 -0.56 17.63 -1.31
CA GLY A 254 -1.99 17.72 -1.05
C GLY A 254 -2.71 18.60 -2.06
N ALA A 255 -2.12 19.74 -2.43
CA ALA A 255 -2.65 20.56 -3.51
C ALA A 255 -2.63 19.83 -4.85
N ALA A 256 -1.59 19.03 -5.13
CA ALA A 256 -1.53 18.18 -6.31
C ALA A 256 -2.59 17.08 -6.30
N LEU A 257 -2.81 16.42 -5.17
CA LEU A 257 -3.89 15.44 -4.99
C LEU A 257 -5.25 16.08 -5.29
N LYS A 258 -5.54 17.24 -4.69
CA LYS A 258 -6.79 17.96 -4.92
C LYS A 258 -6.98 18.36 -6.38
N ARG A 259 -5.91 18.76 -7.08
CA ARG A 259 -5.97 19.09 -8.51
C ARG A 259 -6.29 17.87 -9.39
N PHE A 260 -5.86 16.67 -8.99
CA PHE A 260 -6.07 15.45 -9.76
C PHE A 260 -7.45 14.83 -9.54
N PHE A 261 -7.99 14.96 -8.33
CA PHE A 261 -9.16 14.20 -7.88
C PHE A 261 -10.34 15.04 -7.35
N GLY A 262 -10.16 16.36 -7.21
CA GLY A 262 -11.15 17.28 -6.66
C GLY A 262 -12.00 17.99 -7.69
#